data_AF-A0AAX4K0G3-F1
#
_entry.id   AF-A0AAX4K0G3-F1
#
_cell.length_a   1.000
_cell.length_b   1.000
_cell.length_c   1.000
_cell.angle_alpha   90.00
_cell.angle_beta   90.00
_cell.angle_gamma   90.00
#
_symmetry.space_group_name_H-M   'P 1'
#
loop_
_entity.id
_entity.type
_entity.pdbx_description
1 polymer ?
#
loop_
_entity_poly.entity_id
_entity_poly.type
_entity_poly.pdbx_seq_one_letter_code
_entity_poly.pdbx_strand_id
1 'polypeptide(L)'
;MNDTAIADCKLGYRKNKIKIYRCDAATRAPSPVPIPPSDTQSIHYSRFRKLPRYVQLYNIRPHLQQILLDEYLPAKWRADEYFSTSSRRESLNSKARYGEIDEEEISDVFIPELVRWALRAEGRTDPTPRQGEPSRPTGTNRYEALSIPQKIEYIHNVLLPEAIIELTLRSVDHDEILAANQESPEEDEELVPITVDTEGDPASSPLTSLPSLPSSPSNAPRIPNAIPSSTQMTGLSAITDTLLSLTNSVNTSTNNMFPSLNITDSEGANSYKMYGNAIKYLEKMRSKNREKDFEFRCNELNSAKRMMRKKLNLPEEGMEEEPRIDNSDLAGSGRRRSLRRKSLK
;
A
#
# COMPACT_ATOMS: atom_id res chain seq x y z
N MET A 1 63.06 37.77 -26.66
CA MET A 1 62.78 36.32 -26.63
C MET A 1 61.57 36.10 -27.51
N ASN A 2 61.77 35.50 -28.68
CA ASN A 2 60.79 35.47 -29.76
C ASN A 2 60.06 34.13 -29.75
N ASP A 3 58.81 34.12 -29.25
CA ASP A 3 57.88 33.00 -29.37
C ASP A 3 57.12 33.10 -30.69
N THR A 4 57.73 32.55 -31.75
CA THR A 4 57.06 32.33 -33.04
C THR A 4 57.22 30.86 -33.43
N ALA A 5 56.58 29.98 -32.68
CA ALA A 5 56.40 28.58 -33.06
C ALA A 5 54.91 28.33 -33.32
N ILE A 6 54.44 28.77 -34.49
CA ILE A 6 53.11 28.38 -35.00
C ILE A 6 53.25 26.95 -35.50
N ALA A 7 52.52 26.02 -34.89
CA ALA A 7 52.54 24.61 -35.24
C ALA A 7 51.94 24.40 -36.65
N ASP A 8 52.75 23.89 -37.58
CA ASP A 8 52.30 23.45 -38.90
C ASP A 8 51.43 22.18 -38.78
N CYS A 9 50.12 22.36 -38.71
CA CYS A 9 49.15 21.27 -38.78
C CYS A 9 49.06 20.72 -40.21
N LYS A 10 49.70 19.58 -40.48
CA LYS A 10 49.53 18.84 -41.74
C LYS A 10 48.13 18.23 -41.80
N LEU A 11 47.32 18.70 -42.75
CA LEU A 11 45.99 18.17 -43.04
C LEU A 11 46.10 16.71 -43.52
N GLY A 12 45.77 15.76 -42.64
CA GLY A 12 45.80 14.33 -42.97
C GLY A 12 44.81 13.98 -44.08
N TYR A 13 45.27 13.24 -45.09
CA TYR A 13 44.42 12.74 -46.17
C TYR A 13 43.37 11.75 -45.62
N ARG A 14 42.10 12.15 -45.62
CA ARG A 14 40.97 11.28 -45.25
C ARG A 14 40.44 10.57 -46.50
N LYS A 15 40.73 9.28 -46.67
CA LYS A 15 40.11 8.45 -47.72
C LYS A 15 38.67 8.14 -47.32
N ASN A 16 37.72 8.85 -47.93
CA ASN A 16 36.30 8.56 -47.77
C ASN A 16 35.95 7.30 -48.60
N LYS A 17 35.66 6.20 -47.92
CA LYS A 17 35.06 5.02 -48.56
C LYS A 17 33.58 5.31 -48.81
N ILE A 18 33.23 5.62 -50.06
CA ILE A 18 31.83 5.72 -50.47
C ILE A 18 31.26 4.31 -50.50
N LYS A 19 30.46 3.96 -49.50
CA LYS A 19 29.64 2.74 -49.54
C LYS A 19 28.40 3.05 -50.38
N ILE A 20 28.27 2.34 -51.50
CA ILE A 20 27.06 2.38 -52.32
C ILE A 20 26.05 1.44 -51.67
N TYR A 21 24.99 2.00 -51.09
CA TYR A 21 23.87 1.22 -50.58
C TYR A 21 22.86 1.04 -51.72
N ARG A 22 22.58 -0.20 -52.11
CA ARG A 22 21.46 -0.51 -53.00
C ARG A 22 20.18 -0.37 -52.18
N CYS A 23 19.44 0.70 -52.43
CA CYS A 23 18.12 0.91 -51.84
C CYS A 23 17.13 -0.03 -52.55
N ASP A 24 16.73 -1.10 -51.87
CA ASP A 24 15.72 -2.06 -52.33
C ASP A 24 14.29 -1.56 -52.07
N ALA A 25 14.13 -0.32 -51.58
CA ALA A 25 12.83 0.27 -51.24
C ALA A 25 11.84 0.27 -52.42
N ALA A 26 12.34 0.30 -53.67
CA ALA A 26 11.50 0.26 -54.87
C ALA A 26 11.03 -1.17 -55.25
N THR A 27 11.71 -2.21 -54.79
CA THR A 27 11.41 -3.62 -55.12
C THR A 27 10.88 -4.42 -53.93
N ARG A 28 10.94 -3.86 -52.71
CA ARG A 28 10.37 -4.48 -51.53
C ARG A 28 8.85 -4.43 -51.61
N ALA A 29 8.19 -5.53 -51.26
CA ALA A 29 6.74 -5.52 -51.05
C ALA A 29 6.39 -4.40 -50.03
N PRO A 30 5.28 -3.66 -50.21
CA PRO A 30 4.87 -2.64 -49.26
C PRO A 30 4.85 -3.25 -47.86
N SER A 31 5.43 -2.53 -46.89
CA SER A 31 5.42 -2.99 -45.50
C SER A 31 3.98 -3.31 -45.13
N PRO A 32 3.68 -4.49 -44.57
CA PRO A 32 2.32 -4.83 -44.18
C PRO A 32 1.77 -3.68 -43.35
N VAL A 33 0.52 -3.28 -43.63
CA VAL A 33 -0.16 -2.23 -42.86
C VAL A 33 0.01 -2.61 -41.39
N PRO A 34 0.55 -1.73 -40.54
CA PRO A 34 0.70 -2.04 -39.13
C PRO A 34 -0.66 -2.49 -38.65
N ILE A 35 -0.75 -3.75 -38.22
CA ILE A 35 -1.95 -4.27 -37.59
C ILE A 35 -2.18 -3.31 -36.42
N PRO A 36 -3.26 -2.51 -36.43
CA PRO A 36 -3.53 -1.62 -35.31
C PRO A 36 -3.47 -2.53 -34.08
N PRO A 37 -2.73 -2.13 -33.02
CA PRO A 37 -2.57 -2.98 -31.85
C PRO A 37 -3.98 -3.39 -31.45
N SER A 38 -4.32 -4.66 -31.73
CA SER A 38 -5.71 -5.09 -31.71
C SER A 38 -6.19 -4.72 -30.34
N ASP A 39 -7.25 -3.91 -30.31
CA ASP A 39 -7.79 -3.22 -29.13
C ASP A 39 -7.34 -3.95 -27.89
N THR A 40 -6.60 -3.27 -27.00
CA THR A 40 -6.20 -3.82 -25.70
C THR A 40 -7.46 -4.31 -25.01
N GLN A 41 -7.87 -5.54 -25.32
CA GLN A 41 -9.10 -6.13 -24.84
C GLN A 41 -8.85 -6.19 -23.36
N SER A 42 -9.62 -5.38 -22.62
CA SER A 42 -9.52 -5.32 -21.19
C SER A 42 -9.49 -6.76 -20.68
N ILE A 43 -8.35 -7.15 -20.10
CA ILE A 43 -8.17 -8.53 -19.66
C ILE A 43 -9.24 -8.76 -18.62
N HIS A 44 -10.13 -9.73 -18.88
CA HIS A 44 -11.21 -10.05 -17.96
C HIS A 44 -10.66 -10.28 -16.54
N TYR A 45 -11.33 -9.75 -15.52
CA TYR A 45 -10.82 -9.68 -14.14
C TYR A 45 -10.35 -11.04 -13.61
N SER A 46 -11.10 -12.12 -13.93
CA SER A 46 -10.77 -13.49 -13.51
C SER A 46 -9.47 -14.03 -14.12
N ARG A 47 -9.10 -13.55 -15.31
CA ARG A 47 -7.82 -13.86 -15.94
C ARG A 47 -6.72 -12.99 -15.36
N PHE A 48 -6.99 -11.70 -15.16
CA PHE A 48 -6.04 -10.75 -14.58
C PHE A 48 -5.60 -11.18 -13.18
N ARG A 49 -6.55 -11.56 -12.32
CA ARG A 49 -6.32 -12.03 -10.94
C ARG A 49 -5.38 -13.24 -10.85
N LYS A 50 -5.37 -14.10 -11.88
CA LYS A 50 -4.51 -15.31 -11.94
C LYS A 50 -3.09 -15.03 -12.43
N LEU A 51 -2.81 -13.83 -12.92
CA LEU A 51 -1.47 -13.47 -13.39
C LEU A 51 -0.52 -13.33 -12.19
N PRO A 52 0.78 -13.64 -12.37
CA PRO A 52 1.78 -13.29 -11.37
C PRO A 52 1.80 -11.79 -11.11
N ARG A 53 2.12 -11.39 -9.88
CA ARG A 53 1.97 -10.01 -9.40
C ARG A 53 2.84 -9.00 -10.14
N TYR A 54 4.07 -9.37 -10.47
CA TYR A 54 4.92 -8.57 -11.34
C TYR A 54 4.32 -8.36 -12.75
N VAL A 55 3.57 -9.33 -13.27
CA VAL A 55 2.87 -9.22 -14.56
C VAL A 55 1.64 -8.33 -14.43
N GLN A 56 0.90 -8.44 -13.32
CA GLN A 56 -0.22 -7.54 -13.04
C GLN A 56 0.27 -6.08 -12.99
N LEU A 57 1.38 -5.82 -12.27
CA LEU A 57 2.04 -4.51 -12.23
C LEU A 57 2.45 -4.02 -13.61
N TYR A 58 3.02 -4.89 -14.45
CA TYR A 58 3.39 -4.52 -15.83
C TYR A 58 2.17 -4.03 -16.64
N ASN A 59 1.03 -4.71 -16.51
CA ASN A 59 -0.20 -4.38 -17.24
C ASN A 59 -0.85 -3.05 -16.79
N ILE A 60 -0.58 -2.59 -15.57
CA ILE A 60 -1.09 -1.30 -15.07
C ILE A 60 -0.13 -0.13 -15.29
N ARG A 61 1.06 -0.35 -15.87
CA ARG A 61 2.03 0.73 -16.14
C ARG A 61 1.44 1.89 -16.96
N PRO A 62 0.59 1.68 -17.99
CA PRO A 62 -0.04 2.80 -18.69
C PRO A 62 -0.87 3.70 -17.77
N HIS A 63 -1.55 3.12 -16.78
CA HIS A 63 -2.30 3.86 -15.77
C HIS A 63 -1.37 4.64 -14.83
N LEU A 64 -0.33 3.99 -14.32
CA LEU A 64 0.68 4.66 -13.48
C LEU A 64 1.41 5.79 -14.23
N GLN A 65 1.60 5.65 -15.54
CA GLN A 65 2.15 6.70 -16.40
C GLN A 65 1.22 7.93 -16.46
N GLN A 66 -0.10 7.75 -16.54
CA GLN A 66 -1.06 8.85 -16.48
C GLN A 66 -1.00 9.59 -15.13
N ILE A 67 -0.74 8.87 -14.03
CA ILE A 67 -0.53 9.48 -12.71
C ILE A 67 0.75 10.32 -12.70
N LEU A 68 1.86 9.79 -13.24
CA LEU A 68 3.11 10.54 -13.36
C LEU A 68 2.98 11.80 -14.24
N LEU A 69 2.05 11.80 -15.19
CA LEU A 69 1.72 12.94 -16.05
C LEU A 69 0.66 13.87 -15.44
N ASP A 70 0.17 13.57 -14.22
CA ASP A 70 -0.93 14.30 -13.57
C ASP A 70 -2.23 14.36 -14.41
N GLU A 71 -2.40 13.40 -15.33
CA GLU A 71 -3.56 13.26 -16.22
C GLU A 71 -4.69 12.44 -15.59
N TYR A 72 -4.35 11.52 -14.66
CA TYR A 72 -5.35 10.72 -13.96
C TYR A 72 -5.99 11.49 -12.79
N LEU A 73 -7.14 12.09 -13.08
CA LEU A 73 -7.86 12.98 -12.16
C LEU A 73 -8.16 12.35 -10.77
N PRO A 74 -8.59 11.08 -10.64
CA PRO A 74 -8.86 10.48 -9.33
C PRO A 74 -7.65 10.38 -8.39
N ALA A 75 -6.43 10.26 -8.91
CA ALA A 75 -5.20 10.24 -8.10
C ALA A 75 -4.59 11.62 -7.88
N LYS A 76 -5.07 12.65 -8.60
CA LYS A 76 -4.46 13.98 -8.61
C LYS A 76 -4.39 14.61 -7.23
N TRP A 77 -5.42 14.43 -6.39
CA TRP A 77 -5.44 14.96 -5.03
C TRP A 77 -4.28 14.44 -4.18
N ARG A 78 -3.87 13.17 -4.38
CA ARG A 78 -2.77 12.54 -3.64
C ARG A 78 -1.42 13.07 -4.11
N ALA A 79 -1.25 13.24 -5.42
CA ALA A 79 -0.08 13.89 -5.98
C ALA A 79 0.03 15.35 -5.47
N ASP A 80 -1.07 16.10 -5.48
CA ASP A 80 -1.11 17.48 -4.99
C ASP A 80 -0.84 17.57 -3.48
N GLU A 81 -1.36 16.64 -2.68
CA GLU A 81 -1.05 16.53 -1.25
C GLU A 81 0.45 16.23 -1.03
N TYR A 82 1.05 15.37 -1.87
CA TYR A 82 2.48 15.10 -1.81
C TYR A 82 3.33 16.36 -2.10
N PHE A 83 2.98 17.14 -3.12
CA PHE A 83 3.71 18.36 -3.46
C PHE A 83 3.40 19.57 -2.56
N SER A 84 2.55 19.41 -1.54
CA SER A 84 2.14 20.51 -0.66
C SER A 84 3.17 20.79 0.46
N THR A 85 3.00 20.22 1.65
CA THR A 85 3.89 20.42 2.82
C THR A 85 4.44 19.09 3.33
N SER A 86 5.56 19.12 4.06
CA SER A 86 6.14 17.90 4.69
C SER A 86 5.14 17.20 5.63
N SER A 87 4.41 17.97 6.45
CA SER A 87 3.39 17.43 7.34
C SER A 87 2.26 16.72 6.58
N ARG A 88 1.85 17.25 5.42
CA ARG A 88 0.87 16.58 4.55
C ARG A 88 1.44 15.34 3.85
N ARG A 89 2.73 15.34 3.49
CA ARG A 89 3.40 14.13 3.00
C ARG A 89 3.44 13.02 4.04
N GLU A 90 3.75 13.34 5.28
CA GLU A 90 3.78 12.37 6.38
C GLU A 90 2.38 11.78 6.65
N SER A 91 1.33 12.58 6.53
CA SER A 91 -0.05 12.11 6.70
C SER A 91 -0.54 11.23 5.54
N LEU A 92 0.08 11.29 4.35
CA LEU A 92 -0.26 10.39 3.25
C LEU A 92 0.08 8.93 3.56
N ASN A 93 1.20 8.70 4.25
CA ASN A 93 1.60 7.34 4.60
C ASN A 93 0.62 6.69 5.58
N SER A 94 0.11 7.44 6.56
CA SER A 94 -0.92 6.94 7.48
C SER A 94 -2.28 6.71 6.79
N LYS A 95 -2.52 7.38 5.65
CA LYS A 95 -3.68 7.17 4.78
C LYS A 95 -3.51 6.03 3.78
N ALA A 96 -2.31 5.52 3.55
CA ALA A 96 -2.11 4.38 2.68
C ALA A 96 -2.89 3.17 3.21
N ARG A 97 -3.64 2.51 2.34
CA ARG A 97 -4.49 1.36 2.65
C ARG A 97 -4.13 0.26 1.66
N TYR A 98 -3.65 -0.87 2.16
CA TYR A 98 -3.15 -1.97 1.34
C TYR A 98 -4.10 -3.17 1.24
N GLY A 99 -5.28 -3.09 1.89
CA GLY A 99 -6.29 -4.14 1.83
C GLY A 99 -5.78 -5.49 2.36
N GLU A 100 -5.88 -6.53 1.53
CA GLU A 100 -5.40 -7.89 1.81
C GLU A 100 -3.99 -8.19 1.30
N ILE A 101 -3.27 -7.21 0.75
CA ILE A 101 -1.94 -7.47 0.22
C ILE A 101 -0.96 -7.60 1.38
N ASP A 102 -0.27 -8.74 1.44
CA ASP A 102 0.72 -9.03 2.48
C ASP A 102 1.87 -8.00 2.42
N GLU A 103 2.36 -7.57 3.59
CA GLU A 103 3.44 -6.59 3.69
C GLU A 103 4.74 -7.07 3.03
N GLU A 104 4.99 -8.38 3.10
CA GLU A 104 6.09 -9.08 2.43
C GLU A 104 5.96 -8.99 0.91
N GLU A 105 4.75 -9.11 0.37
CA GLU A 105 4.51 -8.94 -1.05
C GLU A 105 4.81 -7.50 -1.49
N ILE A 106 4.43 -6.52 -0.66
CA ILE A 106 4.68 -5.11 -0.90
C ILE A 106 6.19 -4.81 -0.92
N SER A 107 6.94 -5.32 0.06
CA SER A 107 8.39 -5.11 0.17
C SER A 107 9.16 -5.84 -0.91
N ASP A 108 8.75 -7.06 -1.26
CA ASP A 108 9.57 -7.96 -2.09
C ASP A 108 9.23 -7.85 -3.58
N VAL A 109 7.98 -7.51 -3.90
CA VAL A 109 7.48 -7.47 -5.29
C VAL A 109 7.15 -6.05 -5.71
N PHE A 110 6.26 -5.37 -4.98
CA PHE A 110 5.70 -4.10 -5.45
C PHE A 110 6.71 -2.97 -5.47
N ILE A 111 7.34 -2.68 -4.33
CA ILE A 111 8.27 -1.56 -4.22
C ILE A 111 9.45 -1.75 -5.19
N PRO A 112 10.12 -2.92 -5.25
CA PRO A 112 11.23 -3.12 -6.18
C PRO A 112 10.81 -2.96 -7.65
N GLU A 113 9.64 -3.46 -8.04
CA GLU A 113 9.16 -3.34 -9.42
C GLU A 113 8.72 -1.92 -9.79
N LEU A 114 8.10 -1.18 -8.86
CA LEU A 114 7.74 0.23 -9.05
C LEU A 114 8.99 1.12 -9.10
N VAL A 115 9.95 0.91 -8.19
CA VAL A 115 11.25 1.61 -8.18
C VAL A 115 12.00 1.32 -9.47
N ARG A 116 12.09 0.06 -9.89
CA ARG A 116 12.75 -0.34 -11.13
C ARG A 116 12.10 0.33 -12.34
N TRP A 117 10.77 0.39 -12.40
CA TRP A 117 10.06 1.01 -13.51
C TRP A 117 10.17 2.54 -13.52
N ALA A 118 9.91 3.20 -12.39
CA ALA A 118 9.83 4.66 -12.31
C ALA A 118 11.22 5.33 -12.29
N LEU A 119 12.20 4.70 -11.64
CA LEU A 119 13.57 5.20 -11.59
C LEU A 119 14.39 4.64 -12.77
N ARG A 120 15.10 5.55 -13.45
CA ARG A 120 16.12 5.23 -14.48
C ARG A 120 17.24 4.36 -13.88
N ALA A 121 18.31 4.12 -14.64
CA ALA A 121 19.54 3.51 -14.10
C ALA A 121 20.10 4.24 -12.86
N GLU A 122 19.79 5.53 -12.69
CA GLU A 122 20.28 6.42 -11.63
C GLU A 122 19.90 6.01 -10.19
N GLY A 123 18.93 5.11 -10.00
CA GLY A 123 18.53 4.59 -8.68
C GLY A 123 18.54 3.08 -8.56
N ARG A 124 19.04 2.37 -9.58
CA ARG A 124 19.06 0.90 -9.59
C ARG A 124 20.36 0.41 -8.98
N THR A 125 20.26 -0.58 -8.09
CA THR A 125 21.38 -1.42 -7.71
C THR A 125 21.87 -2.28 -8.89
N ASP A 126 20.95 -2.64 -9.80
CA ASP A 126 21.26 -3.45 -10.99
C ASP A 126 21.61 -2.57 -12.21
N PRO A 127 22.85 -2.68 -12.76
CA PRO A 127 23.29 -1.85 -13.89
C PRO A 127 22.75 -2.32 -15.24
N THR A 128 22.22 -3.54 -15.35
CA THR A 128 21.79 -4.11 -16.64
C THR A 128 20.26 -4.06 -16.80
N PRO A 129 19.73 -3.37 -17.82
CA PRO A 129 18.30 -3.39 -18.12
C PRO A 129 17.86 -4.81 -18.50
N ARG A 130 16.68 -5.24 -18.05
CA ARG A 130 16.12 -6.53 -18.48
C ARG A 130 15.77 -6.45 -19.98
N GLN A 131 16.02 -7.51 -20.74
CA GLN A 131 15.59 -7.55 -22.14
C GLN A 131 14.07 -7.33 -22.23
N GLY A 132 13.64 -6.41 -23.09
CA GLY A 132 12.23 -6.04 -23.23
C GLY A 132 11.70 -5.07 -22.17
N GLU A 133 12.56 -4.47 -21.34
CA GLU A 133 12.12 -3.42 -20.43
C GLU A 133 11.75 -2.14 -21.20
N PRO A 134 10.54 -1.59 -21.01
CA PRO A 134 10.13 -0.36 -21.68
C PRO A 134 11.01 0.81 -21.24
N SER A 135 11.13 1.82 -22.11
CA SER A 135 11.82 3.07 -21.78
C SER A 135 11.23 3.69 -20.51
N ARG A 136 12.08 4.36 -19.72
CA ARG A 136 11.65 5.02 -18.48
C ARG A 136 10.46 5.94 -18.77
N PRO A 137 9.41 5.89 -17.95
CA PRO A 137 8.32 6.85 -18.01
C PRO A 137 8.83 8.28 -17.79
N THR A 138 8.42 9.23 -18.62
CA THR A 138 8.62 10.66 -18.37
C THR A 138 7.41 11.18 -17.59
N GLY A 139 7.64 11.76 -16.41
CA GLY A 139 6.57 12.41 -15.63
C GLY A 139 6.43 13.89 -15.94
N THR A 140 5.62 14.59 -15.13
CA THR A 140 5.52 16.05 -15.18
C THR A 140 6.81 16.73 -14.70
N ASN A 141 6.96 18.02 -15.03
CA ASN A 141 8.12 18.81 -14.60
C ASN A 141 8.32 18.80 -13.08
N ARG A 142 7.23 18.79 -12.29
CA ARG A 142 7.30 18.74 -10.83
C ARG A 142 7.82 17.40 -10.32
N TYR A 143 7.43 16.29 -10.95
CA TYR A 143 7.96 14.97 -10.64
C TYR A 143 9.43 14.84 -11.07
N GLU A 144 9.77 15.31 -12.27
CA GLU A 144 11.14 15.22 -12.79
C GLU A 144 12.14 16.04 -11.97
N ALA A 145 11.71 17.16 -11.39
CA ALA A 145 12.49 18.01 -10.50
C ALA A 145 12.80 17.37 -9.12
N LEU A 146 12.12 16.29 -8.74
CA LEU A 146 12.40 15.59 -7.49
C LEU A 146 13.79 14.93 -7.51
N SER A 147 14.49 15.00 -6.38
CA SER A 147 15.69 14.20 -6.13
C SER A 147 15.35 12.71 -6.07
N ILE A 148 16.34 11.83 -6.24
CA ILE A 148 16.13 10.37 -6.20
C ILE A 148 15.43 9.91 -4.89
N PRO A 149 15.85 10.36 -3.69
CA PRO A 149 15.16 10.00 -2.45
C PRO A 149 13.69 10.47 -2.44
N GLN A 150 13.42 11.67 -2.93
CA GLN A 150 12.04 12.17 -3.05
C GLN A 150 11.22 11.39 -4.08
N LYS A 151 11.83 10.92 -5.17
CA LYS A 151 11.14 10.03 -6.13
C LYS A 151 10.81 8.69 -5.49
N ILE A 152 11.69 8.14 -4.64
CA ILE A 152 11.38 6.96 -3.82
C ILE A 152 10.20 7.24 -2.90
N GLU A 153 10.24 8.34 -2.13
CA GLU A 153 9.11 8.75 -1.30
C GLU A 153 7.80 8.93 -2.10
N TYR A 154 7.87 9.48 -3.31
CA TYR A 154 6.72 9.63 -4.20
C TYR A 154 6.18 8.26 -4.64
N ILE A 155 7.06 7.30 -4.93
CA ILE A 155 6.66 5.93 -5.26
C ILE A 155 5.90 5.31 -4.08
N HIS A 156 6.40 5.45 -2.84
CA HIS A 156 5.73 4.91 -1.65
C HIS A 156 4.40 5.60 -1.34
N ASN A 157 4.37 6.94 -1.36
CA ASN A 157 3.22 7.71 -0.89
C ASN A 157 2.15 7.92 -1.96
N VAL A 158 2.51 7.83 -3.24
CA VAL A 158 1.59 8.05 -4.36
C VAL A 158 1.45 6.78 -5.18
N LEU A 159 2.50 6.35 -5.89
CA LEU A 159 2.34 5.28 -6.91
C LEU A 159 1.94 3.92 -6.33
N LEU A 160 2.47 3.55 -5.17
CA LEU A 160 2.17 2.26 -4.55
C LEU A 160 0.68 2.13 -4.18
N PRO A 161 0.10 3.04 -3.38
CA PRO A 161 -1.32 2.93 -3.06
C PRO A 161 -2.22 3.16 -4.29
N GLU A 162 -1.81 3.92 -5.31
CA GLU A 162 -2.54 3.97 -6.59
C GLU A 162 -2.46 2.65 -7.38
N ALA A 163 -1.30 1.99 -7.40
CA ALA A 163 -1.13 0.68 -8.03
C ALA A 163 -2.04 -0.35 -7.38
N ILE A 164 -2.15 -0.34 -6.04
CA ILE A 164 -3.01 -1.28 -5.31
C ILE A 164 -4.49 -1.04 -5.63
N ILE A 165 -4.92 0.22 -5.72
CA ILE A 165 -6.30 0.55 -6.13
C ILE A 165 -6.57 0.04 -7.55
N GLU A 166 -5.70 0.34 -8.51
CA GLU A 166 -5.87 -0.10 -9.90
C GLU A 166 -5.84 -1.63 -10.03
N LEU A 167 -4.98 -2.31 -9.27
CA LEU A 167 -4.98 -3.77 -9.22
C LEU A 167 -6.28 -4.33 -8.66
N THR A 168 -6.86 -3.68 -7.65
CA THR A 168 -8.16 -4.07 -7.08
C THR A 168 -9.25 -3.93 -8.12
N LEU A 169 -9.33 -2.77 -8.79
CA LEU A 169 -10.28 -2.51 -9.87
C LEU A 169 -10.19 -3.52 -11.02
N ARG A 170 -8.99 -4.02 -11.32
CA ARG A 170 -8.78 -5.02 -12.39
C ARG A 170 -8.91 -6.47 -11.94
N SER A 171 -8.80 -6.77 -10.65
CA SER A 171 -8.79 -8.16 -10.16
C SER A 171 -10.11 -8.60 -9.54
N VAL A 172 -10.95 -7.65 -9.13
CA VAL A 172 -12.23 -7.89 -8.48
C VAL A 172 -13.38 -7.56 -9.44
N ASP A 173 -14.47 -8.31 -9.36
CA ASP A 173 -15.67 -8.00 -10.13
C ASP A 173 -16.28 -6.68 -9.64
N HIS A 174 -16.77 -5.85 -10.56
CA HIS A 174 -17.31 -4.53 -10.19
C HIS A 174 -18.55 -4.68 -9.31
N ASP A 175 -19.36 -5.72 -9.55
CA ASP A 175 -20.53 -6.03 -8.74
C ASP A 175 -20.14 -6.44 -7.32
N GLU A 176 -19.01 -7.12 -7.14
CA GLU A 176 -18.48 -7.48 -5.81
C GLU A 176 -18.03 -6.23 -5.03
N ILE A 177 -17.34 -5.29 -5.71
CA ILE A 177 -16.95 -4.01 -5.11
C ILE A 177 -18.20 -3.21 -4.70
N LEU A 178 -19.23 -3.19 -5.55
CA LEU A 178 -20.48 -2.48 -5.26
C LEU A 178 -21.26 -3.12 -4.10
N ALA A 179 -21.40 -4.45 -4.10
CA ALA A 179 -22.09 -5.19 -3.04
C ALA A 179 -21.40 -4.99 -1.68
N ALA A 180 -20.06 -5.05 -1.65
CA ALA A 180 -19.30 -4.83 -0.43
C ALA A 180 -19.53 -3.44 0.19
N ASN A 181 -19.83 -2.44 -0.64
CA ASN A 181 -20.10 -1.07 -0.22
C ASN A 181 -21.56 -0.82 0.16
N GLN A 182 -22.50 -1.65 -0.30
CA GLN A 182 -23.92 -1.60 0.10
C GLN A 182 -24.16 -2.32 1.43
N GLU A 183 -23.37 -3.33 1.74
CA GLU A 183 -23.40 -4.07 3.01
C GLU A 183 -22.91 -3.27 4.23
N SER A 184 -22.66 -1.96 4.14
CA SER A 184 -22.48 -1.20 5.38
C SER A 184 -23.82 -1.26 6.10
N PRO A 185 -23.88 -1.83 7.30
CA PRO A 185 -25.12 -1.86 8.05
C PRO A 185 -25.51 -0.40 8.23
N GLU A 186 -26.62 -0.01 7.60
CA GLU A 186 -27.64 0.70 8.36
C GLU A 186 -28.05 -0.27 9.48
N GLU A 187 -27.14 -0.54 10.42
CA GLU A 187 -27.51 -0.61 11.81
C GLU A 187 -28.02 0.81 12.02
N ASP A 188 -29.29 0.99 11.67
CA ASP A 188 -30.20 1.80 12.42
C ASP A 188 -29.83 1.51 13.88
N GLU A 189 -28.95 2.35 14.42
CA GLU A 189 -29.16 2.85 15.75
C GLU A 189 -30.59 3.37 15.72
N GLU A 190 -31.54 2.46 15.87
CA GLU A 190 -32.82 2.67 16.49
C GLU A 190 -32.40 3.33 17.79
N LEU A 191 -32.35 4.66 17.74
CA LEU A 191 -32.03 5.56 18.82
C LEU A 191 -32.99 5.14 19.91
N VAL A 192 -32.58 4.21 20.77
CA VAL A 192 -33.28 3.91 22.00
C VAL A 192 -33.30 5.28 22.67
N PRO A 193 -34.47 5.92 22.79
CA PRO A 193 -34.53 7.23 23.40
C PRO A 193 -34.01 7.01 24.80
N ILE A 194 -32.79 7.49 25.06
CA ILE A 194 -32.24 7.52 26.40
C ILE A 194 -33.12 8.55 27.10
N THR A 195 -34.19 8.08 27.74
CA THR A 195 -34.91 8.81 28.76
C THR A 195 -33.93 8.94 29.93
N VAL A 196 -33.04 9.91 29.81
CA VAL A 196 -32.27 10.40 30.96
C VAL A 196 -33.29 11.13 31.81
N ASP A 197 -33.91 10.40 32.74
CA ASP A 197 -34.62 10.99 33.87
C ASP A 197 -33.60 11.82 34.65
N THR A 198 -33.51 13.09 34.26
CA THR A 198 -32.67 14.11 34.87
C THR A 198 -33.48 14.76 35.98
N GLU A 199 -33.57 14.07 37.12
CA GLU A 199 -33.86 14.72 38.40
C GLU A 199 -32.69 14.42 39.34
N GLY A 200 -31.84 15.43 39.61
CA GLY A 200 -30.74 15.25 40.56
C GLY A 200 -29.68 16.35 40.56
N ASP A 201 -30.00 17.44 41.24
CA ASP A 201 -29.12 18.35 42.00
C ASP A 201 -28.00 19.18 41.30
N PRO A 202 -28.11 20.53 41.32
CA PRO A 202 -27.01 21.44 41.08
C PRO A 202 -26.26 21.73 42.39
N ALA A 203 -25.17 21.01 42.66
CA ALA A 203 -24.24 21.37 43.73
C ALA A 203 -22.78 21.23 43.30
N SER A 204 -22.22 22.38 42.91
CA SER A 204 -20.90 22.86 43.33
C SER A 204 -19.71 21.92 43.22
N SER A 205 -18.80 22.23 42.30
CA SER A 205 -17.36 22.20 42.62
C SER A 205 -16.53 23.14 41.73
N PRO A 206 -15.44 23.73 42.28
CA PRO A 206 -14.79 24.89 41.72
C PRO A 206 -13.60 24.54 40.80
N LEU A 207 -13.34 25.49 39.89
CA LEU A 207 -12.15 25.61 39.06
C LEU A 207 -10.86 25.33 39.86
N THR A 208 -10.14 24.28 39.48
CA THR A 208 -8.75 24.07 39.89
C THR A 208 -7.82 24.49 38.76
N SER A 209 -7.11 25.58 39.01
CA SER A 209 -6.13 26.22 38.16
C SER A 209 -4.93 25.29 37.89
N LEU A 210 -4.56 25.11 36.62
CA LEU A 210 -3.29 24.48 36.24
C LEU A 210 -2.10 25.42 36.56
N PRO A 211 -0.98 24.90 37.11
CA PRO A 211 0.23 25.67 37.30
C PRO A 211 1.05 25.78 36.01
N SER A 212 1.45 27.01 35.68
CA SER A 212 2.37 27.35 34.60
C SER A 212 3.77 26.77 34.86
N LEU A 213 4.31 26.02 33.91
CA LEU A 213 5.71 25.57 33.94
C LEU A 213 6.67 26.71 33.57
N PRO A 214 7.81 26.85 34.29
CA PRO A 214 8.82 27.85 33.98
C PRO A 214 9.70 27.43 32.79
N SER A 215 9.84 28.37 31.86
CA SER A 215 10.90 28.47 30.87
C SER A 215 12.29 28.32 31.48
N SER A 216 13.12 27.45 30.89
CA SER A 216 14.57 27.38 31.17
C SER A 216 15.40 27.81 29.96
N PRO A 217 16.50 28.53 30.17
CA PRO A 217 17.32 29.15 29.12
C PRO A 217 18.53 28.30 28.69
N SER A 218 18.87 28.42 27.40
CA SER A 218 20.16 28.82 26.80
C SER A 218 21.52 28.41 27.41
N ASN A 219 22.43 28.00 26.50
CA ASN A 219 23.92 27.92 26.54
C ASN A 219 24.53 26.65 27.18
N ALA A 220 25.56 25.95 26.66
CA ALA A 220 26.60 26.14 25.61
C ALA A 220 27.22 24.72 25.30
N PRO A 221 28.46 24.52 24.78
CA PRO A 221 29.28 25.25 23.82
C PRO A 221 29.74 24.39 22.61
N ARG A 222 30.29 25.11 21.63
CA ARG A 222 30.90 24.70 20.37
C ARG A 222 32.29 24.06 20.60
N ILE A 223 32.58 22.90 19.97
CA ILE A 223 33.95 22.37 19.78
C ILE A 223 34.14 22.01 18.29
N PRO A 224 35.27 22.37 17.65
CA PRO A 224 35.55 22.06 16.26
C PRO A 224 36.49 20.84 16.07
N ASN A 225 36.49 20.34 14.82
CA ASN A 225 37.49 19.51 14.13
C ASN A 225 37.50 17.99 14.38
N ALA A 226 37.19 17.21 13.34
CA ALA A 226 38.19 16.57 12.47
C ALA A 226 37.55 15.54 11.52
N ILE A 227 37.89 15.64 10.23
CA ILE A 227 37.65 14.63 9.17
C ILE A 227 38.78 13.59 9.28
N PRO A 228 38.54 12.27 9.11
CA PRO A 228 38.79 11.65 7.81
C PRO A 228 37.77 10.59 7.36
N SER A 229 37.37 10.72 6.10
CA SER A 229 37.39 9.67 5.06
C SER A 229 36.94 8.25 5.42
N SER A 230 35.71 7.89 5.03
CA SER A 230 35.34 6.57 4.49
C SER A 230 33.88 6.61 4.03
N THR A 231 33.63 7.04 2.80
CA THR A 231 32.31 6.94 2.17
C THR A 231 32.08 5.50 1.71
N GLN A 232 31.47 4.68 2.57
CA GLN A 232 30.79 3.47 2.14
C GLN A 232 29.30 3.79 1.93
N MET A 233 28.81 3.46 0.73
CA MET A 233 27.41 3.56 0.32
C MET A 233 26.57 2.47 1.01
N THR A 234 26.19 2.71 2.26
CA THR A 234 25.14 1.97 2.98
C THR A 234 24.01 2.94 3.28
N GLY A 235 23.21 3.27 2.25
CA GLY A 235 22.22 4.37 2.33
C GLY A 235 20.78 3.99 2.01
N LEU A 236 20.45 2.72 1.78
CA LEU A 236 19.10 2.31 1.39
C LEU A 236 18.35 1.45 2.42
N SER A 237 19.03 0.80 3.38
CA SER A 237 18.32 0.01 4.41
C SER A 237 17.75 0.85 5.56
N ALA A 238 18.23 2.07 5.77
CA ALA A 238 17.72 2.92 6.86
C ALA A 238 16.35 3.55 6.56
N ILE A 239 15.97 3.63 5.28
CA ILE A 239 14.67 4.20 4.85
C ILE A 239 13.55 3.16 4.98
N THR A 240 13.86 1.86 4.85
CA THR A 240 12.85 0.81 5.03
C THR A 240 12.43 0.66 6.49
N ASP A 241 13.36 0.80 7.44
CA ASP A 241 13.05 0.59 8.87
C ASP A 241 12.23 1.75 9.49
N THR A 242 12.30 2.97 8.93
CA THR A 242 11.49 4.11 9.43
C THR A 242 10.04 4.09 8.96
N LEU A 243 9.69 3.27 7.97
CA LEU A 243 8.31 3.13 7.49
C LEU A 243 7.49 2.11 8.30
N LEU A 244 8.12 1.20 9.04
CA LEU A 244 7.44 0.17 9.84
C LEU A 244 6.84 0.68 11.17
N SER A 245 7.20 1.88 11.65
CA SER A 245 6.84 2.36 12.99
C SER A 245 5.55 3.21 13.10
N LEU A 246 4.72 3.29 12.04
CA LEU A 246 3.57 4.22 11.96
C LEU A 246 2.18 3.54 11.97
N THR A 247 2.07 2.27 12.33
CA THR A 247 0.79 1.53 12.24
C THR A 247 -0.26 1.85 13.31
N ASN A 248 0.05 2.73 14.28
CA ASN A 248 -0.93 3.24 15.25
C ASN A 248 -1.47 4.61 14.80
N SER A 249 -2.38 4.64 13.84
CA SER A 249 -3.07 5.87 13.42
C SER A 249 -4.59 5.73 13.58
N VAL A 250 -5.12 6.70 14.33
CA VAL A 250 -6.53 6.89 14.71
C VAL A 250 -7.44 6.95 13.47
N ASN A 251 -8.59 6.28 13.56
CA ASN A 251 -9.66 6.27 12.56
C ASN A 251 -10.14 7.71 12.28
N THR A 252 -9.60 8.34 11.24
CA THR A 252 -10.11 9.59 10.69
C THR A 252 -11.11 9.25 9.60
N SER A 253 -12.35 9.70 9.79
CA SER A 253 -13.47 9.46 8.87
C SER A 253 -13.13 9.96 7.45
N THR A 254 -13.21 9.05 6.47
CA THR A 254 -12.78 9.25 5.07
C THR A 254 -13.76 10.10 4.24
N ASN A 255 -14.90 10.52 4.81
CA ASN A 255 -15.96 11.23 4.10
C ASN A 255 -15.55 12.60 3.52
N ASN A 256 -14.44 13.19 3.95
CA ASN A 256 -13.96 14.50 3.48
C ASN A 256 -12.76 14.45 2.52
N MET A 257 -12.31 13.28 2.07
CA MET A 257 -11.09 13.18 1.25
C MET A 257 -11.27 13.49 -0.24
N PHE A 258 -12.51 13.52 -0.74
CA PHE A 258 -12.75 13.82 -2.15
C PHE A 258 -13.22 15.28 -2.30
N PRO A 259 -12.42 16.17 -2.91
CA PRO A 259 -12.94 17.49 -3.27
C PRO A 259 -14.14 17.27 -4.19
N SER A 260 -15.27 17.89 -3.86
CA SER A 260 -16.49 17.92 -4.66
C SER A 260 -16.22 18.67 -5.97
N LEU A 261 -15.53 18.02 -6.89
CA LEU A 261 -15.29 18.53 -8.23
C LEU A 261 -16.60 18.40 -9.01
N ASN A 262 -17.12 19.55 -9.46
CA ASN A 262 -18.22 19.63 -10.43
C ASN A 262 -17.74 19.12 -11.79
N ILE A 263 -17.61 17.81 -11.94
CA ILE A 263 -17.25 17.16 -13.20
C ILE A 263 -18.55 16.90 -13.96
N THR A 264 -18.76 17.66 -15.04
CA THR A 264 -19.94 17.53 -15.92
C THR A 264 -19.82 16.36 -16.91
N ASP A 265 -18.63 15.76 -17.03
CA ASP A 265 -18.38 14.67 -17.96
C ASP A 265 -18.76 13.33 -17.32
N SER A 266 -19.74 12.65 -17.94
CA SER A 266 -20.30 11.37 -17.45
C SER A 266 -19.23 10.27 -17.27
N GLU A 267 -18.21 10.22 -18.13
CA GLU A 267 -17.11 9.26 -18.02
C GLU A 267 -16.18 9.57 -16.84
N GLY A 268 -15.89 10.86 -16.61
CA GLY A 268 -15.11 11.31 -15.47
C GLY A 268 -15.79 10.94 -14.15
N ALA A 269 -17.08 11.25 -14.03
CA ALA A 269 -17.86 10.93 -12.82
C ALA A 269 -17.84 9.42 -12.49
N ASN A 270 -17.90 8.55 -13.50
CA ASN A 270 -17.85 7.10 -13.27
C ASN A 270 -16.49 6.63 -12.73
N SER A 271 -15.38 7.16 -13.25
CA SER A 271 -14.04 6.78 -12.77
C SER A 271 -13.80 7.17 -11.32
N TYR A 272 -14.24 8.37 -10.89
CA TYR A 272 -14.19 8.79 -9.49
C TYR A 272 -15.03 7.90 -8.57
N LYS A 273 -16.24 7.53 -9.00
CA LYS A 273 -17.11 6.65 -8.23
C LYS A 273 -16.49 5.26 -8.05
N MET A 274 -15.94 4.68 -9.12
CA MET A 274 -15.25 3.39 -9.06
C MET A 274 -14.02 3.46 -8.16
N TYR A 275 -13.22 4.53 -8.27
CA TYR A 275 -12.07 4.76 -7.43
C TYR A 275 -12.43 4.84 -5.93
N GLY A 276 -13.46 5.63 -5.59
CA GLY A 276 -13.96 5.73 -4.22
C GLY A 276 -14.49 4.40 -3.68
N ASN A 277 -15.21 3.65 -4.52
CA ASN A 277 -15.73 2.33 -4.17
C ASN A 277 -14.61 1.30 -3.93
N ALA A 278 -13.54 1.33 -4.73
CA ALA A 278 -12.38 0.47 -4.54
C ALA A 278 -11.62 0.79 -3.24
N ILE A 279 -11.50 2.07 -2.88
CA ILE A 279 -10.90 2.47 -1.60
C ILE A 279 -11.72 1.93 -0.43
N LYS A 280 -13.04 2.11 -0.46
CA LYS A 280 -13.94 1.59 0.59
C LYS A 280 -13.88 0.06 0.68
N TYR A 281 -13.81 -0.63 -0.46
CA TYR A 281 -13.61 -2.08 -0.50
C TYR A 281 -12.30 -2.48 0.18
N LEU A 282 -11.18 -1.84 -0.17
CA LEU A 282 -9.88 -2.10 0.47
C LEU A 282 -9.90 -1.84 1.97
N GLU A 283 -10.61 -0.81 2.42
CA GLU A 283 -10.80 -0.51 3.84
C GLU A 283 -11.58 -1.61 4.55
N LYS A 284 -12.69 -2.08 3.96
CA LYS A 284 -13.49 -3.19 4.49
C LYS A 284 -12.66 -4.47 4.61
N MET A 285 -11.87 -4.79 3.59
CA MET A 285 -11.02 -5.98 3.59
C MET A 285 -9.91 -5.89 4.65
N ARG A 286 -9.31 -4.70 4.82
CA ARG A 286 -8.34 -4.47 5.90
C ARG A 286 -8.96 -4.65 7.29
N SER A 287 -10.17 -4.14 7.51
CA SER A 287 -10.87 -4.29 8.79
C SER A 287 -11.14 -5.77 9.11
N LYS A 288 -11.61 -6.54 8.12
CA LYS A 288 -11.80 -7.99 8.26
C LYS A 288 -10.50 -8.73 8.58
N ASN A 289 -9.39 -8.35 7.96
CA ASN A 289 -8.10 -8.97 8.26
C ASN A 289 -7.58 -8.60 9.65
N ARG A 290 -7.73 -7.34 10.08
CA ARG A 290 -7.36 -6.92 11.45
C ARG A 290 -8.12 -7.70 12.52
N GLU A 291 -9.40 -7.99 12.28
CA GLU A 291 -10.21 -8.80 13.18
C GLU A 291 -9.68 -10.24 13.26
N LYS A 292 -9.35 -10.85 12.12
CA LYS A 292 -8.71 -12.18 12.07
C LYS A 292 -7.33 -12.21 12.73
N ASP A 293 -6.51 -11.18 12.50
CA ASP A 293 -5.18 -11.07 13.12
C ASP A 293 -5.29 -10.93 14.63
N PHE A 294 -6.26 -10.14 15.11
CA PHE A 294 -6.55 -10.00 16.53
C PHE A 294 -7.03 -11.32 17.13
N GLU A 295 -7.94 -12.03 16.47
CA GLU A 295 -8.41 -13.34 16.88
C GLU A 295 -7.26 -14.36 16.95
N PHE A 296 -6.40 -14.39 15.95
CA PHE A 296 -5.21 -15.24 15.92
C PHE A 296 -4.27 -14.95 17.08
N ARG A 297 -3.97 -13.67 17.37
CA ARG A 297 -3.13 -13.26 18.51
C ARG A 297 -3.78 -13.62 19.85
N CYS A 298 -5.09 -13.47 19.98
CA CYS A 298 -5.83 -13.91 21.17
C CYS A 298 -5.71 -15.43 21.37
N ASN A 299 -5.82 -16.21 20.29
CA ASN A 299 -5.66 -17.66 20.33
C ASN A 299 -4.22 -18.08 20.69
N GLU A 300 -3.20 -17.40 20.14
CA GLU A 300 -1.80 -17.64 20.47
C GLU A 300 -1.51 -17.32 21.95
N LEU A 301 -2.02 -16.18 22.44
CA LEU A 301 -1.89 -15.78 23.83
C LEU A 301 -2.58 -16.76 24.78
N ASN A 302 -3.78 -17.24 24.42
CA ASN A 302 -4.49 -18.26 25.19
C ASN A 302 -3.73 -19.60 25.20
N SER A 303 -3.16 -20.01 24.07
CA SER A 303 -2.30 -21.19 23.98
C SER A 303 -1.05 -21.05 24.86
N ALA A 304 -0.37 -19.90 24.81
CA ALA A 304 0.79 -19.60 25.65
C ALA A 304 0.43 -19.61 27.14
N LYS A 305 -0.73 -19.03 27.52
CA LYS A 305 -1.27 -19.09 28.89
C LYS A 305 -1.48 -20.53 29.35
N ARG A 306 -2.15 -21.37 28.55
CA ARG A 306 -2.36 -22.80 28.87
C ARG A 306 -1.03 -23.53 29.07
N MET A 307 -0.05 -23.29 28.19
CA MET A 307 1.27 -23.88 28.31
C MET A 307 2.02 -23.43 29.58
N MET A 308 1.91 -22.16 29.96
CA MET A 308 2.49 -21.64 31.20
C MET A 308 1.82 -22.22 32.45
N ARG A 309 0.48 -22.30 32.47
CA ARG A 309 -0.27 -22.92 33.58
C ARG A 309 0.11 -24.39 33.76
N LYS A 310 0.21 -25.13 32.64
CA LYS A 310 0.69 -26.52 32.64
C LYS A 310 2.10 -26.65 33.21
N LYS A 311 3.03 -25.75 32.83
CA LYS A 311 4.41 -25.74 33.37
C LYS A 311 4.44 -25.45 34.88
N LEU A 312 3.49 -24.65 35.37
CA LEU A 312 3.39 -24.28 36.78
C LEU A 312 2.49 -25.22 37.60
N ASN A 313 1.98 -26.31 37.01
CA ASN A 313 0.99 -27.21 37.63
C ASN A 313 -0.27 -26.48 38.16
N LEU A 314 -0.68 -25.40 37.49
CA LEU A 314 -1.90 -24.67 37.81
C LEU A 314 -3.10 -25.33 37.09
N PRO A 315 -4.31 -25.32 37.69
CA PRO A 315 -5.53 -25.82 37.04
C PRO A 315 -5.84 -25.01 35.78
N GLU A 316 -6.51 -25.62 34.80
CA GLU A 316 -6.84 -24.99 33.52
C GLU A 316 -7.85 -23.84 33.70
N GLU A 317 -7.62 -22.72 33.02
CA GLU A 317 -8.47 -21.52 33.14
C GLU A 317 -9.81 -21.75 32.44
N GLY A 318 -10.92 -21.49 33.13
CA GLY A 318 -12.27 -21.72 32.59
C GLY A 318 -12.81 -23.15 32.77
N MET A 319 -12.02 -24.06 33.36
CA MET A 319 -12.60 -25.21 34.08
C MET A 319 -12.90 -24.74 35.49
N GLU A 320 -13.91 -23.88 35.64
CA GLU A 320 -14.69 -23.95 36.88
C GLU A 320 -15.14 -25.42 36.94
N GLU A 321 -14.76 -26.11 38.02
CA GLU A 321 -15.28 -27.44 38.29
C GLU A 321 -16.80 -27.27 38.31
N GLU A 322 -17.44 -27.58 37.17
CA GLU A 322 -18.87 -27.80 37.11
C GLU A 322 -19.13 -28.70 38.31
N PRO A 323 -19.88 -28.24 39.33
CA PRO A 323 -19.94 -28.93 40.60
C PRO A 323 -20.30 -30.36 40.26
N ARG A 324 -19.42 -31.30 40.61
CA ARG A 324 -19.74 -32.72 40.49
C ARG A 324 -21.02 -32.88 41.30
N ILE A 325 -22.14 -32.85 40.62
CA ILE A 325 -23.40 -33.32 41.17
C ILE A 325 -23.10 -34.80 41.33
N ASP A 326 -22.68 -35.16 42.54
CA ASP A 326 -22.50 -36.53 42.95
C ASP A 326 -23.87 -37.19 42.75
N ASN A 327 -24.03 -37.86 41.60
CA ASN A 327 -25.19 -38.68 41.26
C ASN A 327 -25.29 -39.93 42.16
N SER A 328 -24.69 -39.91 43.35
CA SER A 328 -24.84 -40.95 44.36
C SER A 328 -26.29 -41.11 44.83
N ASP A 329 -27.17 -40.14 44.55
CA ASP A 329 -28.59 -40.20 44.93
C ASP A 329 -29.54 -40.70 43.83
N LEU A 330 -29.05 -41.05 42.63
CA LEU A 330 -29.87 -41.64 41.54
C LEU A 330 -29.63 -43.15 41.35
N ALA A 331 -29.09 -43.83 42.36
CA ALA A 331 -29.10 -45.28 42.47
C ALA A 331 -30.49 -45.81 42.85
N GLY A 332 -31.49 -45.58 41.99
CA GLY A 332 -32.86 -46.03 42.18
C GLY A 332 -33.48 -46.52 40.87
N SER A 333 -33.35 -47.83 40.61
CA SER A 333 -34.22 -48.60 39.70
C SER A 333 -34.15 -48.27 38.19
N GLY A 334 -33.13 -48.80 37.51
CA GLY A 334 -33.10 -48.91 36.04
C GLY A 334 -32.72 -50.32 35.59
N ARG A 335 -33.71 -51.22 35.44
CA ARG A 335 -33.54 -52.58 34.88
C ARG A 335 -32.84 -52.54 33.51
N ARG A 336 -31.61 -53.07 33.45
CA ARG A 336 -30.90 -53.37 32.20
C ARG A 336 -31.65 -54.44 31.41
N ARG A 337 -32.31 -54.05 30.30
CA ARG A 337 -32.66 -55.00 29.23
C ARG A 337 -31.48 -55.14 28.28
N SER A 338 -30.84 -56.30 28.36
CA SER A 338 -29.89 -56.83 27.39
C SER A 338 -30.56 -57.00 26.04
N LEU A 339 -30.19 -56.18 25.04
CA LEU A 339 -30.48 -56.46 23.64
C LEU A 339 -29.22 -57.00 22.97
N ARG A 340 -29.24 -58.32 22.85
CA ARG A 340 -28.30 -59.18 22.13
C ARG A 340 -28.34 -58.84 20.63
N ARG A 341 -27.32 -58.15 20.12
CA ARG A 341 -27.09 -58.01 18.67
C ARG A 341 -26.73 -59.38 18.08
N LYS A 342 -27.61 -59.91 17.24
CA LYS A 342 -27.31 -61.03 16.35
C LYS A 342 -26.48 -60.51 15.18
N SER A 343 -25.32 -61.11 14.99
CA SER A 343 -24.54 -61.05 13.76
C SER A 343 -25.28 -61.81 12.65
N LEU A 344 -25.55 -61.13 11.54
CA LEU A 344 -25.92 -61.76 10.27
C LEU A 344 -24.66 -61.83 9.41
N LYS A 345 -24.41 -63.05 8.91
CA LYS A 345 -23.42 -63.38 7.89
C LYS A 345 -23.93 -63.02 6.50
#